data_AF-A0A9Y2DE11-F1
#
_entry.id   AF-A0A9Y2DE11-F1
#
_cell.length_a   1.000
_cell.length_b   1.000
_cell.length_c   1.000
_cell.angle_alpha   90.00
_cell.angle_beta   90.00
_cell.angle_gamma   90.00
#
_symmetry.space_group_name_H-M   'P 1'
#
loop_
_entity.id
_entity.type
_entity.pdbx_description
1 polymer ?
#
loop_
_entity_poly.entity_id
_entity_poly.type
_entity_poly.pdbx_seq_one_letter_code
_entity_poly.pdbx_strand_id
1 'polypeptide(L)'
;MRWFKGVFLAIVLIIVLLLGILFAVNNQQPLPLDLIWVELPPASLSLWLLVALACGVILGMLAMTGMYLRLRTLLTRAQRHNQQQRKELDRLRTQEFKEST
;
A
#
# COMPACT_ATOMS: atom_id res chain seq x y z
N MET A 1 -14.27 -9.68 8.16
CA MET A 1 -14.08 -8.31 7.62
C MET A 1 -12.89 -8.12 6.65
N ARG A 2 -12.04 -9.14 6.40
CA ARG A 2 -10.94 -9.06 5.40
C ARG A 2 -11.39 -9.48 3.99
N TRP A 3 -12.37 -10.39 3.90
CA TRP A 3 -12.86 -10.94 2.65
C TRP A 3 -13.64 -9.91 1.81
N PHE A 4 -14.55 -9.14 2.42
CA PHE A 4 -15.26 -8.05 1.72
C PHE A 4 -14.33 -7.00 1.11
N LYS A 5 -13.24 -6.64 1.81
CA LYS A 5 -12.23 -5.72 1.29
C LYS A 5 -11.49 -6.31 0.09
N GLY A 6 -11.20 -7.63 0.13
CA GLY A 6 -10.59 -8.34 -0.99
C GLY A 6 -11.51 -8.43 -2.21
N VAL A 7 -12.79 -8.75 -2.01
CA VAL A 7 -13.79 -8.81 -3.09
C VAL A 7 -14.01 -7.42 -3.71
N PHE A 8 -14.15 -6.39 -2.88
CA PHE A 8 -14.25 -5.00 -3.37
C PHE A 8 -13.03 -4.59 -4.18
N LEU A 9 -11.82 -4.89 -3.68
CA LEU A 9 -10.58 -4.60 -4.40
C LEU A 9 -10.51 -5.33 -5.74
N ALA A 10 -10.90 -6.61 -5.78
CA ALA A 10 -10.92 -7.40 -7.01
C ALA A 10 -11.90 -6.81 -8.05
N ILE A 11 -13.08 -6.37 -7.62
CA ILE A 11 -14.06 -5.71 -8.49
C ILE A 11 -13.48 -4.41 -9.07
N VAL A 12 -12.88 -3.56 -8.22
CA VAL A 12 -12.23 -2.33 -8.67
C VAL A 12 -11.13 -2.64 -9.68
N LEU A 13 -10.31 -3.67 -9.42
CA LEU A 13 -9.23 -4.09 -10.31
C LEU A 13 -9.78 -4.53 -11.68
N ILE A 14 -10.84 -5.32 -11.70
CA ILE A 14 -11.50 -5.77 -12.94
C ILE A 14 -12.05 -4.57 -13.72
N ILE A 15 -12.72 -3.63 -13.05
CA ILE A 15 -13.26 -2.43 -13.70
C ILE A 15 -12.14 -1.60 -14.34
N VAL A 16 -11.05 -1.35 -13.60
CA VAL A 16 -9.89 -0.62 -14.11
C VAL A 16 -9.28 -1.33 -15.32
N LEU A 17 -9.18 -2.66 -15.28
CA LEU A 17 -8.61 -3.46 -16.36
C LEU A 17 -9.50 -3.42 -17.61
N LEU A 18 -10.81 -3.56 -17.45
CA LEU A 18 -11.78 -3.43 -18.54
C LEU A 18 -11.73 -2.05 -19.18
N LEU A 19 -11.74 -0.99 -18.37
CA LEU A 19 -11.63 0.38 -18.87
C LEU A 19 -10.31 0.60 -19.61
N GLY A 20 -9.19 0.08 -19.08
CA GLY A 20 -7.89 0.13 -19.74
C GLY A 20 -7.89 -0.57 -21.11
N ILE A 21 -8.48 -1.76 -21.20
CA ILE A 21 -8.61 -2.50 -22.47
C ILE A 21 -9.50 -1.74 -23.45
N LEU A 22 -10.69 -1.29 -23.04
CA LEU A 22 -11.60 -0.52 -23.90
C LEU A 22 -10.95 0.76 -24.41
N PHE A 23 -10.21 1.45 -23.55
CA PHE A 23 -9.45 2.64 -23.90
C PHE A 23 -8.35 2.32 -24.92
N ALA A 24 -7.58 1.25 -24.70
CA ALA A 24 -6.53 0.80 -25.61
C ALA A 24 -7.04 0.43 -27.00
N VAL A 25 -8.13 -0.36 -27.05
CA VAL A 25 -8.71 -0.82 -28.31
C VAL A 25 -9.32 0.31 -29.13
N ASN A 26 -10.01 1.26 -28.49
CA ASN A 26 -10.65 2.38 -29.20
C ASN A 26 -9.69 3.50 -29.57
N ASN A 27 -8.54 3.62 -28.88
CA ASN A 27 -7.58 4.71 -29.08
C ASN A 27 -6.24 4.16 -29.58
N GLN A 28 -6.25 3.42 -30.69
CA GLN A 28 -5.05 2.84 -31.33
C GLN A 28 -4.32 3.83 -32.26
N GLN A 29 -4.78 5.07 -32.35
CA GLN A 29 -4.14 6.07 -33.19
C GLN A 29 -2.73 6.41 -32.64
N PRO A 30 -1.66 6.22 -33.43
CA PRO A 30 -0.32 6.60 -33.01
C PRO A 30 -0.21 8.11 -32.99
N LEU A 31 0.09 8.67 -31.82
CA LEU A 31 0.29 10.10 -31.64
C LEU A 31 1.74 10.35 -31.24
N PRO A 32 2.47 11.25 -31.93
CA PRO A 32 3.77 11.70 -31.46
C PRO A 32 3.55 12.47 -30.15
N LEU A 33 4.11 11.96 -29.05
CA LEU A 33 3.92 12.54 -27.74
C LEU A 33 5.14 13.38 -27.39
N ASP A 34 4.97 14.71 -27.43
CA ASP A 34 6.00 15.66 -27.03
C ASP A 34 5.85 15.99 -25.54
N LEU A 35 6.85 15.63 -24.74
CA LEU A 35 6.93 15.84 -23.30
C LEU A 35 7.63 17.15 -22.92
N ILE A 36 7.49 18.21 -23.73
CA ILE A 36 8.08 19.55 -23.58
C ILE A 36 9.61 19.55 -23.75
N TRP A 37 10.29 18.57 -23.15
CA TRP A 37 11.74 18.39 -23.16
C TRP A 37 12.18 17.11 -23.87
N VAL A 38 11.25 16.19 -24.16
CA VAL A 38 11.54 14.86 -24.72
C VAL A 38 10.43 14.46 -25.68
N GLU A 39 10.77 14.12 -26.92
CA GLU A 39 9.83 13.47 -27.83
C GLU A 39 9.86 11.96 -27.63
N LEU A 40 8.69 11.38 -27.41
CA LEU A 40 8.53 9.95 -27.22
C LEU A 40 8.26 9.27 -28.57
N PRO A 41 8.73 8.01 -28.75
CA PRO A 41 8.48 7.27 -29.97
C PRO A 41 6.98 7.13 -30.23
N PRO A 42 6.55 7.11 -31.51
CA PRO A 42 5.15 7.06 -31.87
C PRO A 42 4.55 5.77 -31.34
N ALA A 43 3.62 5.92 -30.42
CA ALA A 43 2.84 4.84 -29.83
C ALA A 43 1.41 5.34 -29.63
N SER A 44 0.49 4.42 -29.33
CA SER A 44 -0.86 4.83 -28.99
C SER A 44 -0.85 5.62 -27.66
N LEU A 45 -1.64 6.69 -27.58
CA LEU A 45 -1.81 7.48 -26.35
C LEU A 45 -2.24 6.58 -25.18
N SER A 46 -3.02 5.55 -25.48
CA SER A 46 -3.43 4.51 -24.54
C SER A 46 -2.29 3.73 -23.93
N LEU A 47 -1.25 3.40 -24.70
CA LEU A 47 -0.08 2.72 -24.15
C LEU A 47 0.64 3.62 -23.14
N TRP A 48 0.86 4.89 -23.49
CA TRP A 48 1.50 5.86 -22.61
C TRP A 48 0.73 6.08 -21.31
N LEU A 49 -0.60 6.22 -21.38
CA LEU A 49 -1.45 6.33 -20.20
C LEU A 49 -1.40 5.07 -19.33
N LEU A 50 -1.36 3.88 -19.94
CA LEU A 50 -1.29 2.61 -19.21
C LEU A 50 0.07 2.44 -18.51
N VAL A 51 1.18 2.80 -19.16
CA VAL A 51 2.52 2.80 -18.57
C VAL A 51 2.60 3.81 -17.43
N ALA A 52 2.10 5.04 -17.62
CA ALA A 52 2.09 6.05 -16.57
C ALA A 52 1.27 5.60 -15.34
N LEU A 53 0.11 4.99 -15.57
CA LEU A 53 -0.71 4.40 -14.51
C LEU A 53 0.05 3.29 -13.77
N ALA A 54 0.65 2.35 -14.50
CA ALA A 54 1.43 1.26 -13.92
C ALA A 54 2.60 1.79 -13.08
N CYS A 55 3.35 2.76 -13.59
CA CYS A 55 4.41 3.44 -12.85
C CYS A 55 3.87 4.12 -11.58
N GLY A 56 2.75 4.84 -11.68
CA GLY A 56 2.11 5.48 -10.52
C GLY A 56 1.70 4.49 -9.44
N VAL A 57 1.12 3.34 -9.82
CA VAL A 57 0.76 2.26 -8.89
C VAL A 57 2.00 1.68 -8.21
N ILE A 58 3.06 1.38 -8.96
CA ILE A 58 4.32 0.86 -8.41
C ILE A 58 4.93 1.86 -7.42
N LEU A 59 5.01 3.13 -7.80
CA LEU A 59 5.52 4.19 -6.92
C LEU A 59 4.68 4.34 -5.66
N GLY A 60 3.35 4.31 -5.78
CA GLY A 60 2.43 4.34 -4.64
C GLY A 60 2.62 3.15 -3.70
N MET A 61 2.78 1.94 -4.25
CA MET A 61 3.05 0.73 -3.46
C MET A 61 4.40 0.81 -2.72
N LEU A 62 5.44 1.30 -3.39
CA LEU A 62 6.75 1.50 -2.78
C LEU A 62 6.69 2.52 -1.64
N ALA A 63 6.02 3.66 -1.86
CA ALA A 63 5.82 4.68 -0.83
C ALA A 63 5.06 4.14 0.39
N MET A 64 4.00 3.35 0.15
CA MET A 64 3.19 2.76 1.22
C MET A 64 3.93 1.69 2.03
N THR A 65 4.84 0.96 1.38
CA THR A 65 5.66 -0.07 2.04
C THR A 65 6.55 0.52 3.13
N GLY A 66 7.18 1.68 2.88
CA GLY A 66 7.99 2.38 3.87
C GLY A 66 7.18 2.80 5.10
N MET A 67 5.98 3.36 4.89
CA MET A 67 5.07 3.74 5.98
C MET A 67 4.62 2.51 6.78
N TYR A 68 4.26 1.43 6.10
CA TYR A 68 3.83 0.19 6.74
C TYR A 68 4.92 -0.41 7.63
N LEU A 69 6.17 -0.47 7.16
CA LEU A 69 7.30 -0.94 7.94
C LEU A 69 7.51 -0.09 9.19
N ARG A 70 7.46 1.24 9.06
CA ARG A 70 7.56 2.15 10.21
C ARG A 70 6.46 1.87 11.24
N LEU A 71 5.20 1.81 10.81
CA LEU A 71 4.07 1.49 11.69
C LEU A 71 4.25 0.13 12.39
N ARG A 72 4.72 -0.89 11.66
CA ARG A 72 4.95 -2.21 12.22
C ARG A 72 6.06 -2.20 13.28
N THR A 73 7.16 -1.48 13.05
CA THR A 73 8.22 -1.34 14.06
C THR A 73 7.74 -0.64 15.33
N LEU A 74 6.94 0.43 15.18
CA LEU A 74 6.36 1.14 16.31
C LEU A 74 5.40 0.25 17.09
N LEU A 75 4.55 -0.51 16.41
CA LEU A 75 3.63 -1.46 17.02
C LEU A 75 4.39 -2.51 17.84
N THR A 76 5.43 -3.13 17.28
CA THR A 76 6.23 -4.13 17.99
C THR A 76 6.95 -3.53 19.19
N ARG A 77 7.48 -2.31 19.09
CA ARG A 77 8.11 -1.62 20.22
C ARG A 77 7.10 -1.34 21.35
N ALA A 78 5.93 -0.80 21.01
CA ALA A 78 4.86 -0.53 21.97
C ALA A 78 4.38 -1.80 22.68
N GLN A 79 4.20 -2.90 21.93
CA GLN A 79 3.83 -4.20 22.49
C GLN A 79 4.88 -4.72 23.50
N ARG A 80 6.18 -4.61 23.18
CA ARG A 80 7.25 -5.01 24.10
C ARG A 80 7.26 -4.18 25.38
N HIS A 81 7.07 -2.87 25.27
CA HIS A 81 7.01 -1.98 26.44
C HIS A 81 5.82 -2.32 27.34
N ASN A 82 4.65 -2.57 26.74
CA ASN A 82 3.45 -2.97 27.48
C ASN A 82 3.64 -4.31 28.22
N GLN A 83 4.33 -5.27 27.59
CA GLN A 83 4.68 -6.55 28.24
C GLN A 83 5.66 -6.38 29.40
N GLN A 84 6.63 -5.46 29.30
CA GLN A 84 7.56 -5.16 30.39
C GLN A 84 6.82 -4.52 31.58
N GLN A 85 6.00 -3.50 31.33
CA GLN A 85 5.20 -2.83 32.35
C GLN A 85 4.26 -3.81 33.07
N ARG A 86 3.63 -4.75 32.35
CA ARG A 86 2.82 -5.81 32.96
C ARG A 86 3.62 -6.71 33.89
N LYS A 87 4.85 -7.09 33.51
CA LYS A 87 5.72 -7.92 34.35
C LYS A 87 6.17 -7.18 35.62
N GLU A 88 6.41 -5.88 35.54
CA GLU A 88 6.74 -5.05 36.71
C GLU A 88 5.55 -4.96 37.67
N LEU A 89 4.34 -4.71 37.16
CA LEU A 89 3.13 -4.71 37.98
C LEU A 89 2.88 -6.06 38.67
N ASP A 90 3.08 -7.17 37.97
CA ASP A 90 2.92 -8.51 38.58
C ASP A 90 3.98 -8.78 39.66
N ARG A 91 5.23 -8.31 39.47
CA ARG A 91 6.28 -8.40 40.50
C ARG A 91 5.93 -7.57 41.73
N LEU A 92 5.50 -6.33 41.55
CA LEU A 92 5.13 -5.43 42.65
C LEU A 92 3.96 -6.02 43.46
N ARG A 93 2.92 -6.52 42.78
CA ARG A 93 1.80 -7.22 43.46
C ARG A 93 2.29 -8.41 44.27
N THR A 94 3.17 -9.23 43.70
CA THR A 94 3.69 -10.42 44.39
C THR A 94 4.55 -10.04 45.61
N GLN A 95 5.24 -8.90 45.57
CA GLN A 95 5.98 -8.36 46.72
C GLN A 95 5.03 -7.84 47.81
N GLU A 96 4.00 -7.05 47.46
CA GLU A 96 2.99 -6.60 48.41
C GLU A 96 2.33 -7.75 49.17
N PHE A 97 1.95 -8.84 48.48
CA PHE A 97 1.39 -10.02 49.12
C PHE A 97 2.36 -10.70 50.09
N LYS A 98 3.67 -10.70 49.78
CA LYS A 98 4.71 -11.35 50.59
C LYS A 98 5.12 -10.53 51.82
N GLU A 99 4.96 -9.21 51.78
CA GLU A 99 5.19 -8.32 52.94
C GLU A 99 3.97 -8.27 53.89
N SER A 100 2.78 -8.69 53.43
CA SER A 100 1.54 -8.68 54.21
C SER A 100 1.26 -9.96 55.03
N THR A 101 2.08 -11.01 54.87
CA THR A 101 2.05 -12.27 55.64
C THR A 101 3.29 -12.41 56.50
#